data_AF-A0A453SYX1-F1
#
_entry.id   AF-A0A453SYX1-F1
#
_cell.length_a   1.000
_cell.length_b   1.000
_cell.length_c   1.000
_cell.angle_alpha   90.00
_cell.angle_beta   90.00
_cell.angle_gamma   90.00
#
_symmetry.space_group_name_H-M   'P 1'
#
loop_
_entity.id
_entity.type
_entity.pdbx_description
1 polymer ?
#
loop_
_entity_poly.entity_id
_entity_poly.type
_entity_poly.pdbx_seq_one_letter_code
_entity_poly.pdbx_strand_id
1 'polypeptide(L)'
;FDRLGTYGLAEFQIEGDGNCQFRALADQIFRNPEYHKQVRKAVMKQLKEFRKRYEGYVPMEYKVYLKKMKRSGEWGDHLTLQAAADRFGAKICLLTSFRDTCLIEIVPRDLTPTR
;
A
#
# COMPACT_ATOMS: atom_id res chain seq x y z
N PHE A 1 10.52 21.21 13.80
CA PHE A 1 11.27 19.96 13.80
C PHE A 1 10.81 19.14 12.61
N ASP A 2 11.57 19.24 11.53
CA ASP A 2 11.27 18.58 10.27
C ASP A 2 11.63 17.09 10.38
N ARG A 3 10.63 16.26 10.73
CA ARG A 3 10.83 14.82 11.00
C ARG A 3 11.41 14.08 9.78
N LEU A 4 11.16 14.59 8.57
CA LEU A 4 11.69 14.03 7.33
C LEU A 4 13.19 14.24 7.22
N GLY A 5 13.66 15.44 7.60
CA GLY A 5 15.09 15.78 7.66
C GLY A 5 15.90 14.88 8.58
N THR A 6 15.32 14.43 9.71
CA THR A 6 16.00 13.48 10.62
C THR A 6 16.28 12.12 9.97
N TYR A 7 15.49 11.72 8.97
CA TYR A 7 15.68 10.46 8.23
C TYR A 7 16.31 10.66 6.84
N GLY A 8 16.74 11.89 6.51
CA GLY A 8 17.25 12.21 5.17
C GLY A 8 16.20 12.07 4.07
N LEU A 9 14.91 12.18 4.43
CA LEU A 9 13.78 12.07 3.52
C LEU A 9 13.31 13.46 3.10
N ALA A 10 12.71 13.56 1.91
CA ALA A 10 12.00 14.73 1.43
C ALA A 10 10.58 14.32 1.07
N GLU A 11 9.60 15.18 1.39
CA GLU A 11 8.21 14.94 0.99
C GLU A 11 8.06 15.18 -0.50
N PHE A 12 7.49 14.21 -1.21
CA PHE A 12 7.04 14.40 -2.58
C PHE A 12 5.52 14.57 -2.57
N GLN A 13 5.06 15.77 -2.93
CA GLN A 13 3.63 16.08 -2.95
C GLN A 13 2.95 15.28 -4.06
N ILE A 14 2.02 14.40 -3.65
CA ILE A 14 1.17 13.61 -4.55
C ILE A 14 -0.22 14.24 -4.55
N GLU A 15 -0.88 14.23 -5.70
CA GLU A 15 -2.28 14.69 -5.81
C GLU A 15 -3.17 13.99 -4.78
N GLY A 16 -3.94 14.77 -4.02
CA GLY A 16 -4.89 14.30 -3.01
C GLY A 16 -6.15 13.67 -3.60
N ASP A 17 -6.01 12.87 -4.65
CA ASP A 17 -7.08 12.06 -5.21
C ASP A 17 -7.15 10.68 -4.51
N GLY A 18 -8.20 9.90 -4.77
CA GLY A 18 -8.27 8.54 -4.25
C GLY A 18 -7.26 7.56 -4.86
N ASN A 19 -6.27 8.03 -5.62
CA ASN A 19 -5.13 7.24 -6.09
C ASN A 19 -3.84 7.57 -5.35
N CYS A 20 -3.84 8.53 -4.41
CA CYS A 20 -2.66 9.02 -3.72
C CYS A 20 -1.77 7.89 -3.17
N GLN A 21 -2.36 6.90 -2.50
CA GLN A 21 -1.63 5.75 -1.96
C GLN A 21 -0.93 4.94 -3.07
N PHE A 22 -1.60 4.68 -4.19
CA PHE A 22 -1.02 3.91 -5.30
C PHE A 22 0.01 4.71 -6.08
N ARG A 23 -0.14 6.05 -6.17
CA ARG A 23 0.86 6.94 -6.75
C ARG A 23 2.11 7.01 -5.89
N ALA A 24 1.97 7.12 -4.57
CA ALA A 24 3.08 7.07 -3.63
C ALA A 24 3.84 5.72 -3.74
N LEU A 25 3.11 4.61 -3.79
CA LEU A 25 3.72 3.29 -4.01
C LEU A 25 4.42 3.19 -5.37
N ALA A 26 3.81 3.73 -6.43
CA ALA A 26 4.41 3.72 -7.77
C ALA A 26 5.69 4.55 -7.84
N ASP A 27 5.70 5.72 -7.22
CA ASP A 27 6.88 6.55 -7.09
C ASP A 27 8.00 5.83 -6.32
N GLN A 28 7.69 5.25 -5.15
CA GLN A 28 8.73 4.60 -4.34
C GLN A 28 9.28 3.30 -4.96
N ILE A 29 8.46 2.55 -5.71
CA ILE A 29 8.87 1.27 -6.31
C ILE A 29 9.46 1.46 -7.70
N PHE A 30 8.85 2.32 -8.53
CA PHE A 30 9.20 2.48 -9.94
C PHE A 30 9.84 3.85 -10.26
N ARG A 31 10.02 4.72 -9.26
CA ARG A 31 10.48 6.11 -9.43
C ARG A 31 9.62 6.92 -10.41
N ASN A 32 8.36 6.53 -10.54
CA ASN A 32 7.44 7.17 -11.46
C ASN A 32 5.96 6.95 -11.01
N PRO A 33 5.26 8.02 -10.60
CA PRO A 33 3.88 7.95 -10.09
C PRO A 33 2.83 7.58 -11.16
N GLU A 34 3.13 7.70 -12.45
CA GLU A 34 2.21 7.35 -13.55
C GLU A 34 1.88 5.85 -13.59
N TYR A 35 2.72 5.03 -12.95
CA TYR A 35 2.50 3.59 -12.81
C TYR A 35 1.45 3.21 -11.75
N HIS A 36 0.77 4.18 -11.12
CA HIS A 36 -0.25 3.93 -10.09
C HIS A 36 -1.34 2.94 -10.51
N LYS A 37 -1.75 2.94 -11.80
CA LYS A 37 -2.74 1.98 -12.34
C LYS A 37 -2.19 0.54 -12.32
N GLN A 38 -0.92 0.38 -12.63
CA GLN A 38 -0.25 -0.93 -12.64
C GLN A 38 -0.05 -1.44 -11.21
N VAL A 39 0.36 -0.55 -10.29
CA VAL A 39 0.45 -0.86 -8.86
C VAL A 39 -0.91 -1.31 -8.32
N ARG A 40 -1.98 -0.54 -8.57
CA ARG A 40 -3.35 -0.92 -8.16
C ARG A 40 -3.72 -2.29 -8.72
N LYS A 41 -3.42 -2.57 -10.00
CA LYS A 41 -3.68 -3.87 -10.62
C LYS A 41 -2.89 -5.01 -9.96
N ALA A 42 -1.63 -4.79 -9.59
CA ALA A 42 -0.79 -5.76 -8.91
C ALA A 42 -1.29 -6.06 -7.49
N VAL A 43 -1.63 -5.03 -6.73
CA VAL A 43 -2.25 -5.15 -5.39
C VAL A 43 -3.57 -5.91 -5.46
N MET A 44 -4.44 -5.56 -6.43
CA MET A 44 -5.70 -6.26 -6.65
C MET A 44 -5.51 -7.73 -7.05
N LYS A 45 -4.44 -8.06 -7.77
CA LYS A 45 -4.09 -9.45 -8.09
C LYS A 45 -3.69 -10.21 -6.83
N GLN A 46 -2.83 -9.63 -5.99
CA GLN A 46 -2.43 -10.20 -4.71
C GLN A 46 -3.62 -10.48 -3.80
N LEU A 47 -4.51 -9.50 -3.63
CA LEU A 47 -5.73 -9.63 -2.83
C LEU A 47 -6.63 -10.77 -3.33
N LYS A 48 -6.73 -10.94 -4.66
CA LYS A 48 -7.53 -12.03 -5.24
C LYS A 48 -6.89 -13.41 -5.07
N GLU A 49 -5.61 -13.54 -5.35
CA GLU A 49 -4.88 -14.81 -5.29
C GLU A 49 -4.79 -15.34 -3.86
N PHE A 50 -4.55 -14.45 -2.89
CA PHE A 50 -4.37 -14.82 -1.49
C PHE A 50 -5.54 -14.39 -0.61
N ARG A 51 -6.77 -14.48 -1.13
CA ARG A 51 -8.00 -14.05 -0.45
C ARG A 51 -8.09 -14.48 1.02
N LYS A 52 -7.77 -15.73 1.34
CA LYS A 52 -7.83 -16.29 2.70
C LYS A 52 -6.98 -15.50 3.71
N ARG A 53 -5.93 -14.82 3.27
CA ARG A 53 -5.04 -14.01 4.12
C ARG A 53 -5.67 -12.67 4.51
N TYR A 54 -6.60 -12.17 3.71
CA TYR A 54 -7.12 -10.81 3.82
C TYR A 54 -8.60 -10.76 4.21
N GLU A 55 -9.37 -11.80 3.86
CA GLU A 55 -10.84 -11.76 4.01
C GLU A 55 -11.30 -11.59 5.46
N GLY A 56 -10.55 -12.10 6.44
CA GLY A 56 -10.88 -11.95 7.87
C GLY A 56 -10.73 -10.52 8.41
N TYR A 57 -10.02 -9.64 7.69
CA TYR A 57 -9.85 -8.23 8.08
C TYR A 57 -10.89 -7.31 7.43
N VAL A 58 -11.72 -7.84 6.51
CA VAL A 58 -12.72 -7.06 5.79
C VAL A 58 -14.08 -7.29 6.46
N PRO A 59 -14.75 -6.25 7.01
CA PRO A 59 -16.02 -6.41 7.70
C PRO A 59 -17.21 -6.65 6.76
N MET A 60 -16.99 -6.59 5.45
CA MET A 60 -17.99 -6.78 4.41
C MET A 60 -17.64 -7.97 3.52
N GLU A 61 -18.57 -8.38 2.64
CA GLU A 61 -18.29 -9.45 1.68
C GLU A 61 -17.07 -9.10 0.82
N TYR A 62 -16.06 -9.99 0.83
CA TYR A 62 -14.78 -9.76 0.16
C TYR A 62 -14.92 -9.45 -1.34
N LYS A 63 -15.91 -10.05 -2.01
CA LYS A 63 -16.20 -9.77 -3.43
C LYS A 63 -16.63 -8.31 -3.64
N VAL A 64 -17.40 -7.74 -2.71
CA VAL A 64 -17.85 -6.34 -2.78
C VAL A 64 -16.67 -5.41 -2.51
N TYR A 65 -15.84 -5.73 -1.51
CA TYR A 65 -14.59 -5.01 -1.26
C TYR A 65 -13.69 -4.97 -2.49
N LEU A 66 -13.44 -6.13 -3.13
CA LEU A 66 -12.63 -6.19 -4.35
C LEU A 66 -13.24 -5.38 -5.51
N LYS A 67 -14.57 -5.32 -5.64
CA LYS A 67 -15.23 -4.51 -6.67
C LYS A 67 -15.04 -3.01 -6.41
N LYS A 68 -15.11 -2.57 -5.16
CA LYS A 68 -14.82 -1.18 -4.77
C LYS A 68 -13.36 -0.83 -5.04
N MET A 69 -12.42 -1.63 -4.52
CA MET A 69 -10.98 -1.36 -4.61
C MET A 69 -10.43 -1.38 -6.06
N LYS A 70 -11.13 -2.07 -6.98
CA LYS A 70 -10.82 -2.04 -8.41
C LYS A 70 -11.09 -0.68 -9.06
N ARG A 71 -12.01 0.13 -8.52
CA ARG A 71 -12.39 1.43 -9.11
C ARG A 71 -11.23 2.42 -8.98
N SER A 72 -10.93 3.12 -10.07
CA SER A 72 -9.98 4.23 -10.03
C SER A 72 -10.53 5.33 -9.14
N GLY A 73 -9.68 5.94 -8.32
CA GLY A 73 -10.11 6.93 -7.33
C GLY A 73 -10.73 6.33 -6.05
N GLU A 74 -10.76 5.00 -5.88
CA GLU A 74 -11.09 4.41 -4.58
C GLU A 74 -9.86 4.48 -3.67
N TRP A 75 -10.04 5.04 -2.47
CA TRP A 75 -8.99 5.22 -1.48
C TRP A 75 -8.45 3.87 -1.02
N GLY A 76 -7.12 3.76 -0.97
CA GLY A 76 -6.45 2.60 -0.40
C GLY A 76 -6.55 2.59 1.13
N ASP A 77 -6.33 1.43 1.72
CA ASP A 77 -6.38 1.19 3.17
C ASP A 77 -5.14 0.45 3.65
N HIS A 78 -5.17 -0.05 4.89
CA HIS A 78 -4.07 -0.85 5.42
C HIS A 78 -3.92 -2.20 4.70
N LEU A 79 -5.01 -2.78 4.16
CA LEU A 79 -4.93 -4.05 3.43
C LEU A 79 -4.25 -3.88 2.09
N THR A 80 -4.49 -2.77 1.37
CA THR A 80 -3.81 -2.50 0.11
C THR A 80 -2.32 -2.25 0.30
N LEU A 81 -1.91 -1.63 1.41
CA LEU A 81 -0.49 -1.52 1.78
C LEU A 81 0.11 -2.88 2.11
N GLN A 82 -0.56 -3.70 2.94
CA GLN A 82 -0.08 -5.06 3.22
C GLN A 82 0.07 -5.88 1.94
N ALA A 83 -0.95 -5.85 1.07
CA ALA A 83 -0.91 -6.55 -0.20
C ALA A 83 0.16 -5.98 -1.15
N ALA A 84 0.46 -4.68 -1.11
CA ALA A 84 1.58 -4.11 -1.85
C ALA A 84 2.92 -4.63 -1.31
N ALA A 85 3.13 -4.59 0.02
CA ALA A 85 4.33 -5.14 0.64
C ALA A 85 4.54 -6.60 0.25
N ASP A 86 3.49 -7.43 0.37
CA ASP A 86 3.51 -8.84 0.01
C ASP A 86 3.80 -9.05 -1.49
N ARG A 87 3.21 -8.21 -2.36
CA ARG A 87 3.34 -8.36 -3.82
C ARG A 87 4.72 -7.98 -4.33
N PHE A 88 5.30 -6.92 -3.76
CA PHE A 88 6.59 -6.36 -4.21
C PHE A 88 7.77 -6.85 -3.36
N GLY A 89 7.53 -7.63 -2.30
CA GLY A 89 8.57 -8.09 -1.38
C GLY A 89 9.28 -6.94 -0.66
N ALA A 90 8.60 -5.79 -0.52
CA ALA A 90 9.17 -4.56 0.00
C ALA A 90 8.56 -4.20 1.36
N LYS A 91 9.39 -3.78 2.31
CA LYS A 91 8.91 -3.19 3.57
C LYS A 91 8.37 -1.79 3.28
N ILE A 92 7.13 -1.53 3.68
CA ILE A 92 6.53 -0.20 3.57
C ILE A 92 6.63 0.49 4.93
N CYS A 93 7.25 1.66 4.96
CA CYS A 93 7.40 2.49 6.15
C CYS A 93 6.43 3.69 6.04
N LEU A 94 5.39 3.72 6.86
CA LEU A 94 4.47 4.85 6.95
C LEU A 94 4.95 5.81 8.04
N LEU A 95 5.35 7.01 7.65
CA LEU A 95 5.63 8.09 8.59
C LEU A 95 4.34 8.87 8.87
N THR A 96 4.01 9.09 10.15
CA THR A 96 2.80 9.83 10.53
C THR A 96 3.11 10.98 11.48
N SER A 97 2.19 11.95 11.57
CA SER A 97 2.27 13.06 12.51
C SER A 97 1.80 12.71 13.92
N PHE A 98 1.26 11.50 14.14
CA PHE A 98 0.89 11.03 15.48
C PHE A 98 2.12 10.96 16.39
N ARG A 99 1.99 11.40 17.64
CA ARG A 99 3.14 11.48 18.58
C ARG A 99 3.62 10.11 19.02
N ASP A 100 2.69 9.18 19.22
CA ASP A 100 2.98 7.87 19.80
C ASP A 100 3.27 6.78 18.75
N THR A 101 2.87 7.00 17.48
CA THR A 101 3.07 6.07 16.36
C THR A 101 3.67 6.79 15.15
N CYS A 102 4.85 7.37 15.36
CA CYS A 102 5.54 8.16 14.33
C CYS A 102 5.91 7.35 13.08
N LEU A 103 6.18 6.05 13.23
CA LEU A 103 6.55 5.14 12.14
C LEU A 103 5.76 3.84 12.30
N ILE A 104 5.04 3.44 11.24
CA ILE A 104 4.37 2.15 11.15
C ILE A 104 5.07 1.36 10.05
N GLU A 105 5.61 0.20 10.40
CA GLU A 105 6.28 -0.68 9.45
C GLU A 105 5.33 -1.82 9.03
N ILE A 106 5.12 -1.94 7.73
CA ILE A 106 4.34 -3.01 7.11
C ILE A 106 5.33 -3.92 6.39
N VAL A 107 5.56 -5.10 6.98
CA VAL A 107 6.49 -6.10 6.47
C VAL A 107 5.70 -7.13 5.63
N PRO A 108 6.24 -7.59 4.49
CA PRO A 108 5.63 -8.67 3.73
C PRO A 108 5.44 -9.92 4.61
N ARG A 109 4.24 -10.52 4.56
CA ARG A 109 3.86 -11.65 5.42
C ARG A 109 4.59 -12.95 5.08
N ASP A 110 5.13 -13.11 3.87
CA ASP A 110 5.93 -14.27 3.48
C ASP A 110 6.93 -13.92 2.37
N LEU A 111 8.22 -13.85 2.71
CA LEU A 111 9.27 -14.45 1.89
C LEU A 111 9.35 -15.93 2.30
N THR A 112 8.34 -16.75 2.01
CA THR A 112 8.58 -18.19 2.08
C THR A 112 9.54 -18.52 0.95
N PRO A 113 10.79 -18.96 1.22
CA PRO A 113 11.56 -19.62 0.19
C PRO A 113 10.72 -20.84 -0.19
N THR A 114 10.26 -20.90 -1.44
CA THR A 114 9.92 -22.20 -2.01
C THR A 114 11.15 -23.07 -1.84
N ARG A 115 11.06 -24.01 -0.90
CA ARG A 115 12.06 -25.02 -0.60
C ARG A 115 12.26 -25.93 -1.80
#